data_AF-A0A0L0DXU7-F1
#
_entry.id   AF-A0A0L0DXU7-F1
#
_cell.length_a   1.000
_cell.length_b   1.000
_cell.length_c   1.000
_cell.angle_alpha   90.00
_cell.angle_beta   90.00
_cell.angle_gamma   90.00
#
_symmetry.space_group_name_H-M   'P 1'
#
loop_
_entity.id
_entity.type
_entity.pdbx_description
1 polymer ?
#
loop_
_entity_poly.entity_id
_entity_poly.type
_entity_poly.pdbx_seq_one_letter_code
_entity_poly.pdbx_strand_id
1 'polypeptide(L)'
;MGGKGSKSKPEVDMALAADLLVAACADDSADELVGYLETVNATPFVKATAVVELAGRGSDNFGSGSALAFAVAAGAADVVAALIDAGAPPTAYLPSGTPLIFVAWEAGAYSLAHAMLEAATKGDGKSLKYLKDGEQRSLLHRMVASDAVLDGVTAPPLASWLALMVAGGAVLSDKDKDGASAVFAAVASQWRYADELLAFVASHREACSTIVEGGDVANASGDSRGTSLLHAAVSSGSLSLVQAVLQLKPALDAARCDGVTPLAMAVSSGAADMVNLLLAAVAERPEADLALGMRTAAGESLLTLCGDNAALRATVAGAMTAAQLARVEADDAMHRAAGCTPDTALRIQLISDVHTEFFDEWRELLIPAAPVLALLGDIGLVYQDKYREFVLEQTTRFEHVILLAGNHEYYADKTGACPKQSVSQILASMTALAGEADNLHFLDNAVLDLGVFRIAGTTLWGCVPDADIDAVQMRMNDYRRIWISDEARLTVRETNEWHATAVAFVAAEAAAAAAADQTLVVLSHHAPTIAAGYSNIDFYGSNLTGAMGSDQSELLQHDALSLWAYGHLHWFYDRVDSSGTRIVSHPKGYPHDKLEWARDGLVVTVEHRIGVSA
;
A
#
# COMPACT_ATOMS: atom_id res chain seq x y z
N MET A 1 16.15 33.47 -51.51
CA MET A 1 17.22 32.46 -51.55
C MET A 1 17.55 32.08 -50.11
N GLY A 2 17.70 30.80 -49.81
CA GLY A 2 18.10 30.29 -48.48
C GLY A 2 17.44 28.96 -48.18
N GLY A 3 18.07 27.87 -48.62
CA GLY A 3 17.47 26.53 -48.74
C GLY A 3 17.35 25.73 -47.44
N LYS A 4 16.52 24.69 -47.54
CA LYS A 4 16.39 23.59 -46.59
C LYS A 4 17.73 22.85 -46.43
N GLY A 5 18.26 22.79 -45.21
CA GLY A 5 19.34 21.88 -44.85
C GLY A 5 18.76 20.60 -44.25
N SER A 6 18.68 19.53 -45.03
CA SER A 6 18.50 18.18 -44.51
C SER A 6 19.77 17.78 -43.77
N LYS A 7 19.69 17.48 -42.46
CA LYS A 7 20.77 16.77 -41.77
C LYS A 7 20.76 15.32 -42.27
N SER A 8 21.75 14.96 -43.06
CA SER A 8 22.01 13.59 -43.51
C SER A 8 22.29 12.68 -42.31
N LYS A 9 21.76 11.45 -42.35
CA LYS A 9 22.17 10.35 -41.47
C LYS A 9 23.68 10.09 -41.65
N PRO A 10 24.40 9.60 -40.64
CA PRO A 10 25.78 9.21 -40.81
C PRO A 10 25.85 8.02 -41.78
N GLU A 11 26.45 8.22 -42.95
CA GLU A 11 26.92 7.13 -43.81
C GLU A 11 28.10 6.47 -43.08
N VAL A 12 27.90 5.22 -42.66
CA VAL A 12 28.98 4.37 -42.19
C VAL A 12 29.84 4.03 -43.41
N ASP A 13 31.15 4.26 -43.31
CA ASP A 13 32.12 3.99 -44.36
C ASP A 13 32.18 2.48 -44.65
N MET A 14 31.50 2.06 -45.71
CA MET A 14 31.33 0.67 -46.13
C MET A 14 32.65 -0.01 -46.53
N ALA A 15 33.72 0.74 -46.81
CA ALA A 15 35.02 0.20 -47.17
C ALA A 15 35.78 -0.33 -45.94
N LEU A 16 35.67 0.36 -44.80
CA LEU A 16 36.33 -0.03 -43.54
C LEU A 16 35.68 -1.28 -42.91
N ALA A 17 34.39 -1.48 -43.14
CA ALA A 17 33.66 -2.67 -42.69
C ALA A 17 34.04 -3.92 -43.50
N ALA A 18 34.29 -3.77 -44.81
CA ALA A 18 34.69 -4.87 -45.70
C ALA A 18 36.11 -5.41 -45.40
N ASP A 19 37.04 -4.55 -44.98
CA ASP A 19 38.39 -4.95 -44.61
C ASP A 19 38.45 -5.72 -43.26
N LEU A 20 37.48 -5.50 -42.37
CA LEU A 20 37.34 -6.27 -41.12
C LEU A 20 36.69 -7.66 -41.34
N LEU A 21 36.01 -7.88 -42.46
CA LEU A 21 35.32 -9.12 -42.82
C LEU A 21 36.24 -10.21 -43.38
N VAL A 22 37.34 -9.85 -44.05
CA VAL A 22 38.25 -10.83 -44.66
C VAL A 22 39.18 -11.49 -43.62
N ALA A 23 39.31 -10.91 -42.43
CA ALA A 23 40.21 -11.39 -41.39
C ALA A 23 39.61 -12.43 -40.43
N ALA A 24 38.30 -12.69 -40.47
CA ALA A 24 37.60 -13.46 -39.44
C ALA A 24 37.05 -14.84 -39.86
N CYS A 25 37.11 -15.20 -41.14
CA CYS A 25 36.59 -16.49 -41.62
C CYS A 25 37.68 -17.55 -41.74
N ALA A 26 37.78 -18.42 -40.74
CA ALA A 26 38.52 -19.68 -40.84
C ALA A 26 37.81 -20.77 -40.04
N ASP A 27 36.64 -21.23 -40.52
CA ASP A 27 36.19 -22.60 -40.21
C ASP A 27 35.08 -23.08 -41.17
N ASP A 28 35.13 -24.38 -41.51
CA ASP A 28 34.35 -25.05 -42.57
C ASP A 28 32.84 -25.20 -42.27
N SER A 29 32.32 -24.65 -41.16
CA SER A 29 30.89 -24.67 -40.81
C SER A 29 30.13 -23.38 -41.19
N ALA A 30 30.82 -22.36 -41.72
CA ALA A 30 30.22 -21.07 -42.10
C ALA A 30 29.59 -21.08 -43.52
N ASP A 31 30.05 -21.97 -44.41
CA ASP A 31 29.71 -21.92 -45.84
C ASP A 31 28.23 -22.28 -46.13
N GLU A 32 27.62 -23.18 -45.37
CA GLU A 32 26.18 -23.50 -45.52
C GLU A 32 25.28 -22.32 -45.11
N LEU A 33 25.70 -21.54 -44.12
CA LEU A 33 24.91 -20.43 -43.58
C LEU A 33 25.09 -19.14 -44.39
N VAL A 34 26.29 -18.91 -44.93
CA VAL A 34 26.57 -17.86 -45.92
C VAL A 34 25.72 -18.08 -47.18
N GLY A 35 25.66 -19.32 -47.69
CA GLY A 35 24.80 -19.67 -48.83
C GLY A 35 23.30 -19.46 -48.55
N TYR A 36 22.83 -19.74 -47.33
CA TYR A 36 21.44 -19.46 -46.92
C TYR A 36 21.14 -17.95 -46.85
N LEU A 37 22.01 -17.16 -46.23
CA LEU A 37 21.86 -15.70 -46.09
C LEU A 37 21.91 -14.97 -47.45
N GLU A 38 22.59 -15.51 -48.45
CA GLU A 38 22.57 -14.99 -49.82
C GLU A 38 21.16 -15.05 -50.46
N THR A 39 20.33 -16.01 -50.06
CA THR A 39 18.96 -16.19 -50.60
C THR A 39 17.89 -15.29 -49.94
N VAL A 40 18.19 -14.72 -48.76
CA VAL A 40 17.24 -13.89 -48.00
C VAL A 40 17.29 -12.42 -48.46
N ASN A 41 16.13 -11.74 -48.52
CA ASN A 41 16.04 -10.33 -48.92
C ASN A 41 16.42 -9.38 -47.76
N ALA A 42 17.70 -9.39 -47.37
CA ALA A 42 18.28 -8.53 -46.33
C ALA A 42 19.37 -7.60 -46.91
N THR A 43 19.66 -6.49 -46.24
CA THR A 43 20.73 -5.59 -46.71
C THR A 43 22.09 -6.29 -46.63
N PRO A 44 23.03 -6.03 -47.56
CA PRO A 44 24.36 -6.65 -47.55
C PRO A 44 25.11 -6.49 -46.22
N PHE A 45 24.89 -5.37 -45.52
CA PHE A 45 25.42 -5.10 -44.19
C PHE A 45 24.89 -6.06 -43.13
N VAL A 46 23.57 -6.32 -43.10
CA VAL A 46 22.96 -7.28 -42.15
C VAL A 46 23.45 -8.70 -42.41
N LYS A 47 23.61 -9.08 -43.68
CA LYS A 47 24.17 -10.39 -44.06
C LYS A 47 25.61 -10.54 -43.57
N ALA A 48 26.43 -9.52 -43.76
CA ALA A 48 27.84 -9.54 -43.38
C ALA A 48 28.04 -9.60 -41.86
N THR A 49 27.27 -8.83 -41.08
CA THR A 49 27.35 -8.84 -39.61
C THR A 49 26.87 -10.17 -39.02
N ALA A 50 25.80 -10.77 -39.57
CA ALA A 50 25.33 -12.08 -39.13
C ALA A 50 26.38 -13.19 -39.34
N VAL A 51 27.04 -13.22 -40.51
CA VAL A 51 28.10 -14.19 -40.82
C VAL A 51 29.29 -14.09 -39.84
N VAL A 52 29.70 -12.87 -39.48
CA VAL A 52 30.82 -12.64 -38.53
C VAL A 52 30.47 -13.12 -37.12
N GLU A 53 29.25 -12.89 -36.66
CA GLU A 53 28.77 -13.26 -35.33
C GLU A 53 28.60 -14.79 -35.17
N LEU A 54 28.17 -15.46 -36.25
CA LEU A 54 28.01 -16.90 -36.34
C LEU A 54 29.33 -17.67 -36.42
N ALA A 55 30.35 -17.07 -37.05
CA ALA A 55 31.71 -17.60 -37.10
C ALA A 55 32.47 -17.40 -35.77
N GLY A 56 32.08 -16.42 -34.95
CA GLY A 56 32.72 -16.08 -33.68
C GLY A 56 32.05 -16.71 -32.46
N ARG A 57 32.14 -18.03 -32.28
CA ARG A 57 31.78 -18.65 -30.99
C ARG A 57 32.79 -18.25 -29.90
N GLY A 58 32.45 -17.22 -29.13
CA GLY A 58 33.10 -16.87 -27.86
C GLY A 58 33.72 -15.47 -27.84
N SER A 59 32.94 -14.47 -27.40
CA SER A 59 33.47 -13.19 -26.93
C SER A 59 32.43 -12.53 -26.03
N ASP A 60 32.67 -12.64 -24.73
CA ASP A 60 31.70 -12.37 -23.68
C ASP A 60 31.40 -10.89 -23.43
N ASN A 61 31.66 -9.95 -24.36
CA ASN A 61 31.38 -8.54 -24.09
C ASN A 61 31.09 -7.62 -25.29
N PHE A 62 31.06 -8.10 -26.53
CA PHE A 62 30.56 -7.30 -27.66
C PHE A 62 29.92 -8.18 -28.73
N GLY A 63 28.60 -8.06 -28.91
CA GLY A 63 27.91 -8.42 -30.16
C GLY A 63 27.36 -9.84 -30.26
N SER A 64 26.35 -10.19 -29.46
CA SER A 64 25.24 -11.08 -29.89
C SER A 64 23.93 -10.28 -30.09
N GLY A 65 23.83 -9.13 -29.40
CA GLY A 65 22.69 -8.23 -29.47
C GLY A 65 22.73 -7.27 -30.67
N SER A 66 23.89 -7.08 -31.31
CA SER A 66 24.06 -6.08 -32.38
C SER A 66 23.48 -6.56 -33.71
N ALA A 67 23.85 -7.74 -34.21
CA ALA A 67 23.28 -8.28 -35.45
C ALA A 67 21.77 -8.54 -35.32
N LEU A 68 21.36 -9.11 -34.18
CA LEU A 68 19.94 -9.33 -33.87
C LEU A 68 19.16 -8.00 -33.83
N ALA A 69 19.71 -6.95 -33.21
CA ALA A 69 19.08 -5.63 -33.19
C ALA A 69 18.89 -5.05 -34.60
N PHE A 70 19.89 -5.16 -35.48
CA PHE A 70 19.78 -4.68 -36.85
C PHE A 70 18.76 -5.48 -37.67
N ALA A 71 18.75 -6.81 -37.52
CA ALA A 71 17.80 -7.68 -38.21
C ALA A 71 16.36 -7.39 -37.78
N VAL A 72 16.14 -7.16 -36.47
CA VAL A 72 14.85 -6.75 -35.91
C VAL A 72 14.41 -5.39 -36.43
N ALA A 73 15.29 -4.38 -36.38
CA ALA A 73 14.97 -3.04 -36.88
C ALA A 73 14.70 -3.00 -38.40
N ALA A 74 15.28 -3.94 -39.16
CA ALA A 74 15.04 -4.11 -40.59
C ALA A 74 13.78 -4.95 -40.90
N GLY A 75 13.14 -5.57 -39.90
CA GLY A 75 12.00 -6.47 -40.11
C GLY A 75 12.35 -7.75 -40.86
N ALA A 76 13.64 -8.16 -40.84
CA ALA A 76 14.13 -9.31 -41.61
C ALA A 76 13.88 -10.63 -40.84
N ALA A 77 12.62 -11.10 -40.85
CA ALA A 77 12.18 -12.23 -40.03
C ALA A 77 13.01 -13.51 -40.22
N ASP A 78 13.38 -13.85 -41.45
CA ASP A 78 14.19 -15.04 -41.74
C ASP A 78 15.61 -14.96 -41.15
N VAL A 79 16.19 -13.75 -41.10
CA VAL A 79 17.50 -13.50 -40.49
C VAL A 79 17.40 -13.54 -38.97
N VAL A 80 16.33 -12.98 -38.40
CA VAL A 80 16.07 -13.05 -36.94
C VAL A 80 15.91 -14.50 -36.49
N ALA A 81 15.16 -15.32 -37.24
CA ALA A 81 15.01 -16.75 -36.96
C ALA A 81 16.35 -17.48 -36.98
N ALA A 82 17.15 -17.28 -38.03
CA ALA A 82 18.47 -17.92 -38.16
C ALA A 82 19.44 -17.52 -37.02
N LEU A 83 19.40 -16.25 -36.59
CA LEU A 83 20.23 -15.78 -35.47
C LEU A 83 19.79 -16.38 -34.13
N ILE A 84 18.48 -16.47 -33.88
CA ILE A 84 17.93 -17.10 -32.67
C ILE A 84 18.27 -18.60 -32.64
N ASP A 85 18.10 -19.31 -33.76
CA ASP A 85 18.45 -20.74 -33.89
C ASP A 85 19.94 -21.00 -33.64
N ALA A 86 20.78 -20.01 -33.94
CA ALA A 86 22.21 -20.05 -33.65
C ALA A 86 22.59 -19.66 -32.20
N GLY A 87 21.61 -19.32 -31.37
CA GLY A 87 21.80 -19.03 -29.94
C GLY A 87 21.75 -17.54 -29.58
N ALA A 88 21.38 -16.63 -30.49
CA ALA A 88 21.14 -15.25 -30.13
C ALA A 88 19.91 -15.15 -29.19
N PRO A 89 20.00 -14.42 -28.06
CA PRO A 89 18.91 -14.39 -27.10
C PRO A 89 17.72 -13.58 -27.64
N PRO A 90 16.52 -14.18 -27.78
CA PRO A 90 15.33 -13.46 -28.27
C PRO A 90 14.87 -12.33 -27.32
N THR A 91 15.33 -12.35 -26.06
CA THR A 91 15.08 -11.36 -25.03
C THR A 91 16.17 -10.28 -24.93
N ALA A 92 17.04 -10.16 -25.94
CA ALA A 92 18.11 -9.16 -25.95
C ALA A 92 17.59 -7.72 -25.86
N TYR A 93 18.46 -6.82 -25.39
CA TYR A 93 18.20 -5.40 -25.21
C TYR A 93 19.11 -4.56 -26.11
N LEU A 94 18.60 -3.40 -26.54
CA LEU A 94 19.44 -2.32 -27.05
C LEU A 94 20.30 -1.72 -25.92
N PRO A 95 21.43 -1.05 -26.25
CA PRO A 95 22.21 -0.30 -25.27
C PRO A 95 21.42 0.77 -24.49
N SER A 96 20.28 1.22 -25.05
CA SER A 96 19.34 2.12 -24.38
C SER A 96 18.53 1.47 -23.25
N GLY A 97 18.63 0.15 -23.07
CA GLY A 97 17.79 -0.61 -22.14
C GLY A 97 16.42 -0.99 -22.72
N THR A 98 16.21 -0.86 -24.03
CA THR A 98 14.95 -1.24 -24.70
C THR A 98 15.01 -2.70 -25.16
N PRO A 99 14.09 -3.58 -24.74
CA PRO A 99 13.99 -4.93 -25.29
C PRO A 99 13.80 -4.95 -26.81
N LEU A 100 14.49 -5.83 -27.54
CA LEU A 100 14.35 -5.93 -29.00
C LEU A 100 12.94 -6.33 -29.45
N ILE A 101 12.25 -7.14 -28.66
CA ILE A 101 10.83 -7.48 -28.91
C ILE A 101 9.97 -6.20 -28.95
N PHE A 102 10.30 -5.17 -28.14
CA PHE A 102 9.55 -3.90 -28.13
C PHE A 102 9.84 -3.09 -29.39
N VAL A 103 11.06 -3.16 -29.92
CA VAL A 103 11.43 -2.53 -31.19
C VAL A 103 10.65 -3.17 -32.35
N ALA A 104 10.55 -4.49 -32.38
CA ALA A 104 9.74 -5.21 -33.36
C ALA A 104 8.25 -4.81 -33.28
N TRP A 105 7.72 -4.67 -32.06
CA TRP A 105 6.36 -4.19 -31.81
C TRP A 105 6.15 -2.76 -32.33
N GLU A 106 7.01 -1.82 -31.95
CA GLU A 106 6.92 -0.40 -32.34
C GLU A 106 7.08 -0.18 -33.85
N ALA A 107 7.82 -1.08 -34.53
CA ALA A 107 7.92 -1.10 -35.98
C ALA A 107 6.67 -1.65 -36.70
N GLY A 108 5.67 -2.14 -35.96
CA GLY A 108 4.47 -2.80 -36.50
C GLY A 108 4.73 -4.22 -37.02
N ALA A 109 5.89 -4.80 -36.74
CA ALA A 109 6.26 -6.15 -37.15
C ALA A 109 5.71 -7.19 -36.16
N TYR A 110 4.39 -7.20 -35.96
CA TYR A 110 3.71 -8.00 -34.94
C TYR A 110 3.99 -9.50 -35.06
N SER A 111 3.99 -10.05 -36.27
CA SER A 111 4.32 -11.47 -36.49
C SER A 111 5.77 -11.80 -36.10
N LEU A 112 6.71 -10.88 -36.33
CA LEU A 112 8.11 -11.04 -35.93
C LEU A 112 8.26 -10.96 -34.40
N ALA A 113 7.66 -9.94 -33.79
CA ALA A 113 7.64 -9.79 -32.33
C ALA A 113 7.01 -11.02 -31.64
N HIS A 114 5.96 -11.60 -32.22
CA HIS A 114 5.31 -12.80 -31.71
C HIS A 114 6.21 -14.03 -31.84
N ALA A 115 6.86 -14.23 -33.00
CA ALA A 115 7.80 -15.32 -33.19
C ALA A 115 9.00 -15.24 -32.23
N MET A 116 9.50 -14.04 -31.95
CA MET A 116 10.54 -13.82 -30.94
C MET A 116 10.04 -14.18 -29.53
N LEU A 117 8.80 -13.83 -29.20
CA LEU A 117 8.18 -14.22 -27.93
C LEU A 117 8.03 -15.74 -27.82
N GLU A 118 7.59 -16.41 -28.88
CA GLU A 118 7.49 -17.86 -28.94
C GLU A 118 8.85 -18.53 -28.74
N ALA A 119 9.89 -18.04 -29.42
CA ALA A 119 11.25 -18.52 -29.22
C ALA A 119 11.74 -18.34 -27.78
N ALA A 120 11.42 -17.21 -27.14
CA ALA A 120 11.75 -16.96 -25.73
C ALA A 120 11.09 -17.97 -24.78
N THR A 121 9.84 -18.41 -25.06
CA THR A 121 9.16 -19.43 -24.26
C THR A 121 9.75 -20.84 -24.38
N LYS A 122 10.43 -21.14 -25.49
CA LYS A 122 11.09 -22.45 -25.73
C LYS A 122 12.45 -22.58 -25.03
N GLY A 123 12.98 -21.48 -24.47
CA GLY A 123 14.26 -21.41 -23.76
C GLY A 123 14.19 -21.73 -22.27
N ASP A 124 14.90 -20.95 -21.43
CA ASP A 124 15.02 -21.12 -19.96
C ASP A 124 13.70 -20.90 -19.16
N GLY A 125 12.60 -20.62 -19.86
CA GLY A 125 11.23 -20.64 -19.35
C GLY A 125 10.85 -19.54 -18.36
N LYS A 126 11.75 -18.60 -18.01
CA LYS A 126 11.49 -17.58 -16.97
C LYS A 126 12.07 -16.19 -17.27
N SER A 127 12.72 -15.99 -18.41
CA SER A 127 13.38 -14.73 -18.75
C SER A 127 12.39 -13.61 -19.15
N LEU A 128 11.13 -13.91 -19.49
CA LEU A 128 10.14 -12.88 -19.85
C LEU A 128 9.61 -12.07 -18.65
N LYS A 129 9.73 -12.59 -17.42
CA LYS A 129 9.42 -11.83 -16.18
C LYS A 129 10.20 -10.51 -16.11
N TYR A 130 11.42 -10.50 -16.63
CA TYR A 130 12.34 -9.35 -16.53
C TYR A 130 12.28 -8.42 -17.74
N LEU A 131 11.46 -8.75 -18.74
CA LEU A 131 11.38 -8.01 -20.01
C LEU A 131 10.58 -6.71 -19.86
N LYS A 132 11.20 -5.71 -19.23
CA LYS A 132 10.65 -4.37 -19.00
C LYS A 132 11.54 -3.31 -19.66
N ASP A 133 10.94 -2.19 -20.04
CA ASP A 133 11.71 -1.01 -20.48
C ASP A 133 12.19 -0.15 -19.29
N GLY A 134 12.87 0.97 -19.59
CA GLY A 134 13.34 1.92 -18.57
C GLY A 134 12.25 2.58 -17.74
N GLU A 135 10.97 2.48 -18.15
CA GLU A 135 9.79 2.95 -17.39
C GLU A 135 9.08 1.80 -16.67
N GLN A 136 9.74 0.63 -16.54
CA GLN A 136 9.20 -0.60 -15.96
C GLN A 136 7.97 -1.16 -16.71
N ARG A 137 7.71 -0.73 -17.95
CA ARG A 137 6.57 -1.19 -18.73
C ARG A 137 6.87 -2.54 -19.37
N SER A 138 5.96 -3.49 -19.17
CA SER A 138 5.94 -4.76 -19.89
C SER A 138 5.46 -4.59 -21.33
N LEU A 139 5.60 -5.64 -22.16
CA LEU A 139 5.07 -5.61 -23.53
C LEU A 139 3.56 -5.31 -23.52
N LEU A 140 2.79 -5.88 -22.58
CA LEU A 140 1.35 -5.62 -22.48
C LEU A 140 1.03 -4.13 -22.22
N HIS A 141 1.82 -3.44 -21.39
CA HIS A 141 1.65 -1.98 -21.19
C HIS A 141 1.80 -1.23 -22.51
N ARG A 142 2.79 -1.60 -23.34
CA ARG A 142 2.98 -0.98 -24.66
C ARG A 142 1.85 -1.32 -25.62
N MET A 143 1.35 -2.55 -25.59
CA MET A 143 0.21 -2.95 -26.42
C MET A 143 -1.00 -2.05 -26.15
N VAL A 144 -1.32 -1.86 -24.86
CA VAL A 144 -2.41 -0.98 -24.41
C VAL A 144 -2.14 0.49 -24.76
N ALA A 145 -0.94 1.00 -24.47
CA ALA A 145 -0.59 2.41 -24.70
C ALA A 145 -0.59 2.81 -26.18
N SER A 146 -0.29 1.86 -27.08
CA SER A 146 -0.32 2.08 -28.53
C SER A 146 -1.72 1.99 -29.15
N ASP A 147 -2.75 1.64 -28.38
CA ASP A 147 -4.10 1.31 -28.87
C ASP A 147 -4.05 0.36 -30.08
N ALA A 148 -3.20 -0.66 -29.99
CA ALA A 148 -2.89 -1.49 -31.14
C ALA A 148 -4.09 -2.31 -31.60
N VAL A 149 -4.23 -2.40 -32.93
CA VAL A 149 -5.29 -3.13 -33.60
C VAL A 149 -4.74 -4.49 -34.05
N LEU A 150 -5.14 -5.56 -33.35
CA LEU A 150 -4.68 -6.94 -33.53
C LEU A 150 -5.59 -7.82 -34.40
N ASP A 151 -6.71 -7.28 -34.90
CA ASP A 151 -7.73 -8.00 -35.69
C ASP A 151 -7.43 -8.08 -37.21
N GLY A 152 -6.24 -7.66 -37.63
CA GLY A 152 -5.77 -7.67 -39.02
C GLY A 152 -5.00 -8.95 -39.43
N VAL A 153 -4.89 -9.19 -40.74
CA VAL A 153 -4.23 -10.38 -41.36
C VAL A 153 -2.76 -10.56 -40.93
N THR A 154 -2.11 -9.53 -40.40
CA THR A 154 -0.67 -9.48 -40.11
C THR A 154 -0.29 -9.62 -38.63
N ALA A 155 -1.27 -9.66 -37.72
CA ALA A 155 -1.06 -9.75 -36.28
C ALA A 155 -1.70 -11.02 -35.69
N PRO A 156 -0.99 -11.78 -34.84
CA PRO A 156 -1.60 -12.87 -34.08
C PRO A 156 -2.67 -12.34 -33.11
N PRO A 157 -3.73 -13.13 -32.82
CA PRO A 157 -4.79 -12.72 -31.91
C PRO A 157 -4.27 -12.49 -30.49
N LEU A 158 -4.90 -11.59 -29.72
CA LEU A 158 -4.46 -11.24 -28.37
C LEU A 158 -4.30 -12.46 -27.46
N ALA A 159 -5.23 -13.41 -27.49
CA ALA A 159 -5.12 -14.66 -26.74
C ALA A 159 -3.79 -15.41 -26.96
N SER A 160 -3.23 -15.37 -28.17
CA SER A 160 -1.94 -16.00 -28.48
C SER A 160 -0.77 -15.28 -27.82
N TRP A 161 -0.79 -13.94 -27.81
CA TRP A 161 0.21 -13.12 -27.11
C TRP A 161 0.18 -13.38 -25.61
N LEU A 162 -1.01 -13.36 -25.00
CA LEU A 162 -1.19 -13.56 -23.57
C LEU A 162 -0.75 -14.96 -23.13
N ALA A 163 -1.07 -15.99 -23.93
CA ALA A 163 -0.64 -17.35 -23.67
C ALA A 163 0.89 -17.48 -23.63
N LEU A 164 1.60 -16.89 -24.59
CA LEU A 164 3.06 -16.89 -24.62
C LEU A 164 3.68 -16.08 -23.47
N MET A 165 3.12 -14.90 -23.16
CA MET A 165 3.57 -14.09 -22.03
C MET A 165 3.48 -14.87 -20.72
N VAL A 166 2.33 -15.48 -20.43
CA VAL A 166 2.13 -16.28 -19.22
C VAL A 166 3.03 -17.52 -19.23
N ALA A 167 3.15 -18.20 -20.37
CA ALA A 167 4.01 -19.39 -20.49
C ALA A 167 5.50 -19.09 -20.23
N GLY A 168 6.00 -17.91 -20.60
CA GLY A 168 7.37 -17.50 -20.28
C GLY A 168 7.51 -16.76 -18.93
N GLY A 169 6.46 -16.74 -18.12
CA GLY A 169 6.50 -16.25 -16.74
C GLY A 169 6.28 -14.75 -16.56
N ALA A 170 5.69 -14.05 -17.55
CA ALA A 170 5.34 -12.64 -17.40
C ALA A 170 4.23 -12.45 -16.35
N VAL A 171 4.37 -11.39 -15.54
CA VAL A 171 3.42 -11.05 -14.48
C VAL A 171 2.47 -9.98 -15.02
N LEU A 172 1.20 -10.33 -15.26
CA LEU A 172 0.22 -9.39 -15.84
C LEU A 172 -0.18 -8.26 -14.87
N SER A 173 0.03 -8.45 -13.57
CA SER A 173 -0.18 -7.44 -12.52
C SER A 173 1.03 -6.53 -12.28
N ASP A 174 2.12 -6.71 -13.03
CA ASP A 174 3.28 -5.81 -12.93
C ASP A 174 2.85 -4.35 -13.10
N LYS A 175 3.35 -3.50 -12.21
CA LYS A 175 3.15 -2.05 -12.26
C LYS A 175 4.28 -1.40 -13.06
N ASP A 176 3.94 -0.41 -13.85
CA ASP A 176 4.92 0.51 -14.44
C ASP A 176 5.44 1.53 -13.40
N LYS A 177 6.33 2.43 -13.83
CA LYS A 177 6.89 3.49 -12.96
C LYS A 177 5.83 4.41 -12.32
N ASP A 178 4.66 4.51 -12.94
CA ASP A 178 3.56 5.37 -12.50
C ASP A 178 2.60 4.59 -11.57
N GLY A 179 2.91 3.31 -11.30
CA GLY A 179 2.16 2.44 -10.41
C GLY A 179 0.98 1.74 -11.05
N ALA A 180 0.77 1.89 -12.36
CA ALA A 180 -0.36 1.31 -13.08
C ALA A 180 0.01 -0.07 -13.63
N SER A 181 -0.87 -1.06 -13.44
CA SER A 181 -0.75 -2.33 -14.14
C SER A 181 -1.29 -2.24 -15.57
N ALA A 182 -0.81 -3.10 -16.47
CA ALA A 182 -1.29 -3.11 -17.85
C ALA A 182 -2.78 -3.45 -17.96
N VAL A 183 -3.27 -4.35 -17.09
CA VAL A 183 -4.70 -4.70 -17.00
C VAL A 183 -5.52 -3.51 -16.53
N PHE A 184 -5.04 -2.77 -15.53
CA PHE A 184 -5.68 -1.51 -15.11
C PHE A 184 -5.71 -0.49 -16.24
N ALA A 185 -4.57 -0.27 -16.90
CA ALA A 185 -4.46 0.68 -18.00
C ALA A 185 -5.43 0.34 -19.14
N ALA A 186 -5.59 -0.96 -19.47
CA ALA A 186 -6.53 -1.42 -20.50
C ALA A 186 -7.99 -1.08 -20.15
N VAL A 187 -8.39 -1.28 -18.89
CA VAL A 187 -9.75 -0.95 -18.44
C VAL A 187 -9.95 0.56 -18.37
N ALA A 188 -8.99 1.29 -17.79
CA ALA A 188 -9.06 2.74 -17.62
C ALA A 188 -9.08 3.51 -18.95
N SER A 189 -8.35 3.03 -19.96
CA SER A 189 -8.36 3.62 -21.31
C SER A 189 -9.49 3.11 -22.21
N GLN A 190 -10.31 2.17 -21.73
CA GLN A 190 -11.32 1.48 -22.52
C GLN A 190 -10.72 0.83 -23.79
N TRP A 191 -9.57 0.20 -23.63
CA TRP A 191 -8.90 -0.48 -24.73
C TRP A 191 -9.83 -1.50 -25.37
N ARG A 192 -9.87 -1.54 -26.70
CA ARG A 192 -10.80 -2.39 -27.49
C ARG A 192 -10.79 -3.86 -27.08
N TYR A 193 -9.65 -4.37 -26.63
CA TYR A 193 -9.47 -5.77 -26.25
C TYR A 193 -9.56 -6.00 -24.73
N ALA A 194 -10.02 -5.02 -23.95
CA ALA A 194 -10.12 -5.13 -22.49
C ALA A 194 -11.02 -6.29 -22.05
N ASP A 195 -12.17 -6.51 -22.72
CA ASP A 195 -13.06 -7.65 -22.43
C ASP A 195 -12.37 -9.01 -22.71
N GLU A 196 -11.63 -9.12 -23.82
CA GLU A 196 -10.87 -10.34 -24.17
C GLU A 196 -9.72 -10.60 -23.18
N LEU A 197 -9.00 -9.54 -22.79
CA LEU A 197 -7.94 -9.59 -21.79
C LEU A 197 -8.49 -10.07 -20.44
N LEU A 198 -9.60 -9.50 -19.96
CA LEU A 198 -10.22 -9.90 -18.70
C LEU A 198 -10.73 -11.36 -18.75
N ALA A 199 -11.32 -11.78 -19.86
CA ALA A 199 -11.76 -13.17 -20.04
C ALA A 199 -10.57 -14.16 -20.04
N PHE A 200 -9.44 -13.79 -20.64
CA PHE A 200 -8.21 -14.57 -20.57
C PHE A 200 -7.71 -14.68 -19.13
N VAL A 201 -7.63 -13.56 -18.40
CA VAL A 201 -7.19 -13.54 -17.00
C VAL A 201 -8.10 -14.40 -16.12
N ALA A 202 -9.43 -14.32 -16.31
CA ALA A 202 -10.40 -15.11 -15.56
C ALA A 202 -10.23 -16.62 -15.78
N SER A 203 -10.00 -17.03 -17.03
CA SER A 203 -9.84 -18.45 -17.40
C SER A 203 -8.47 -19.03 -17.02
N HIS A 204 -7.45 -18.19 -16.85
CA HIS A 204 -6.08 -18.60 -16.53
C HIS A 204 -5.65 -18.13 -15.12
N ARG A 205 -6.62 -18.04 -14.20
CA ARG A 205 -6.44 -17.46 -12.86
C ARG A 205 -5.24 -18.02 -12.11
N GLU A 206 -5.07 -19.34 -12.08
CA GLU A 206 -3.93 -19.99 -11.42
C GLU A 206 -2.60 -19.64 -12.09
N ALA A 207 -2.52 -19.65 -13.42
CA ALA A 207 -1.28 -19.28 -14.12
C ALA A 207 -0.92 -17.80 -13.92
N CYS A 208 -1.92 -16.93 -13.82
CA CYS A 208 -1.76 -15.51 -13.55
C CYS A 208 -1.51 -15.19 -12.05
N SER A 209 -1.87 -16.08 -11.12
CA SER A 209 -1.72 -15.87 -9.66
C SER A 209 -0.56 -16.64 -9.01
N THR A 210 -0.07 -17.73 -9.62
CA THR A 210 0.91 -18.65 -8.99
C THR A 210 2.38 -18.24 -9.21
N ILE A 211 2.63 -17.09 -9.85
CA ILE A 211 3.98 -16.51 -9.97
C ILE A 211 4.19 -15.56 -8.77
N VAL A 212 4.56 -16.17 -7.66
CA VAL A 212 4.85 -15.54 -6.35
C VAL A 212 5.85 -14.39 -6.51
N GLU A 213 5.30 -13.17 -6.50
CA GLU A 213 5.88 -11.83 -6.24
C GLU A 213 4.95 -10.72 -6.81
N GLY A 214 4.06 -11.05 -7.77
CA GLY A 214 3.09 -10.11 -8.33
C GLY A 214 1.74 -10.12 -7.61
N GLY A 215 1.19 -8.95 -7.30
CA GLY A 215 -0.09 -8.79 -6.61
C GLY A 215 -1.29 -9.40 -7.37
N ASP A 216 -2.41 -9.57 -6.67
CA ASP A 216 -3.67 -10.07 -7.22
C ASP A 216 -4.19 -9.14 -8.33
N VAL A 217 -4.26 -9.64 -9.57
CA VAL A 217 -4.74 -8.89 -10.75
C VAL A 217 -6.15 -8.33 -10.50
N ALA A 218 -6.99 -9.04 -9.75
CA ALA A 218 -8.35 -8.58 -9.44
C ALA A 218 -8.36 -7.30 -8.59
N ASN A 219 -7.30 -7.08 -7.81
CA ASN A 219 -7.16 -5.97 -6.87
C ASN A 219 -6.08 -4.96 -7.31
N ALA A 220 -5.72 -4.96 -8.60
CA ALA A 220 -4.76 -4.00 -9.13
C ALA A 220 -5.25 -2.56 -8.92
N SER A 221 -4.37 -1.72 -8.36
CA SER A 221 -4.55 -0.26 -8.30
C SER A 221 -3.76 0.42 -9.42
N GLY A 222 -4.20 1.61 -9.84
CA GLY A 222 -3.60 2.27 -10.99
C GLY A 222 -3.37 3.77 -10.91
N ASP A 223 -3.53 4.36 -9.71
CA ASP A 223 -3.05 5.70 -9.44
C ASP A 223 -2.71 5.88 -7.96
N SER A 224 -2.04 6.99 -7.63
CA SER A 224 -1.72 7.39 -6.25
C SER A 224 -2.96 7.67 -5.39
N ARG A 225 -4.16 7.70 -5.98
CA ARG A 225 -5.44 7.83 -5.27
C ARG A 225 -5.99 6.47 -4.82
N GLY A 226 -5.31 5.35 -5.11
CA GLY A 226 -5.79 4.01 -4.77
C GLY A 226 -6.96 3.55 -5.65
N THR A 227 -7.11 4.09 -6.85
CA THR A 227 -8.18 3.67 -7.77
C THR A 227 -7.98 2.20 -8.16
N SER A 228 -8.91 1.34 -7.74
CA SER A 228 -8.89 -0.08 -8.07
C SER A 228 -9.37 -0.38 -9.49
N LEU A 229 -9.10 -1.59 -10.00
CA LEU A 229 -9.60 -2.08 -11.28
C LEU A 229 -11.13 -1.96 -11.40
N LEU A 230 -11.86 -2.23 -10.31
CA LEU A 230 -13.32 -2.11 -10.28
C LEU A 230 -13.78 -0.65 -10.34
N HIS A 231 -13.05 0.31 -9.74
CA HIS A 231 -13.33 1.74 -9.92
C HIS A 231 -13.16 2.16 -11.37
N ALA A 232 -12.10 1.73 -12.04
CA ALA A 232 -11.86 2.05 -13.45
C ALA A 232 -12.98 1.51 -14.34
N ALA A 233 -13.43 0.27 -14.10
CA ALA A 233 -14.55 -0.33 -14.81
C ALA A 233 -15.86 0.43 -14.58
N VAL A 234 -16.18 0.81 -13.33
CA VAL A 234 -17.37 1.62 -13.00
C VAL A 234 -17.29 2.99 -13.68
N SER A 235 -16.13 3.65 -13.63
CA SER A 235 -15.93 4.96 -14.26
C SER A 235 -16.04 4.92 -15.78
N SER A 236 -15.82 3.77 -16.42
CA SER A 236 -16.02 3.60 -17.87
C SER A 236 -17.50 3.66 -18.27
N GLY A 237 -18.42 3.39 -17.33
CA GLY A 237 -19.86 3.26 -17.59
C GLY A 237 -20.26 1.96 -18.30
N SER A 238 -19.31 1.07 -18.63
CA SER A 238 -19.58 -0.17 -19.34
C SER A 238 -19.96 -1.31 -18.40
N LEU A 239 -21.23 -1.75 -18.48
CA LEU A 239 -21.72 -2.90 -17.72
C LEU A 239 -20.99 -4.20 -18.07
N SER A 240 -20.57 -4.37 -19.33
CA SER A 240 -19.82 -5.57 -19.76
C SER A 240 -18.44 -5.63 -19.10
N LEU A 241 -17.73 -4.50 -19.04
CA LEU A 241 -16.42 -4.43 -18.38
C LEU A 241 -16.56 -4.68 -16.88
N VAL A 242 -17.59 -4.13 -16.24
CA VAL A 242 -17.83 -4.40 -14.81
C VAL A 242 -18.17 -5.86 -14.57
N GLN A 243 -19.00 -6.49 -15.40
CA GLN A 243 -19.26 -7.93 -15.34
C GLN A 243 -17.98 -8.76 -15.50
N ALA A 244 -17.14 -8.42 -16.48
CA ALA A 244 -15.88 -9.12 -16.73
C ALA A 244 -14.91 -8.98 -15.56
N VAL A 245 -14.79 -7.78 -14.96
CA VAL A 245 -13.97 -7.57 -13.76
C VAL A 245 -14.55 -8.33 -12.55
N LEU A 246 -15.87 -8.37 -12.36
CA LEU A 246 -16.49 -9.12 -11.26
C LEU A 246 -16.22 -10.63 -11.32
N GLN A 247 -16.06 -11.20 -12.53
CA GLN A 247 -15.63 -12.61 -12.68
C GLN A 247 -14.24 -12.87 -12.09
N LEU A 248 -13.39 -11.84 -11.99
CA LEU A 248 -12.10 -11.92 -11.32
C LEU A 248 -12.21 -11.92 -9.79
N LYS A 249 -13.41 -11.77 -9.22
CA LYS A 249 -13.68 -11.66 -7.77
C LYS A 249 -12.81 -10.58 -7.06
N PRO A 250 -12.84 -9.32 -7.51
CA PRO A 250 -12.12 -8.22 -6.87
C PRO A 250 -12.67 -7.94 -5.46
N ALA A 251 -11.93 -7.18 -4.65
CA ALA A 251 -12.45 -6.54 -3.46
C ALA A 251 -13.55 -5.54 -3.85
N LEU A 252 -14.75 -5.70 -3.27
CA LEU A 252 -15.91 -4.84 -3.56
C LEU A 252 -15.92 -3.57 -2.69
N ASP A 253 -15.15 -3.58 -1.62
CA ASP A 253 -14.99 -2.57 -0.57
C ASP A 253 -13.70 -1.76 -0.71
N ALA A 254 -12.91 -1.97 -1.76
CA ALA A 254 -11.71 -1.17 -2.03
C ALA A 254 -12.07 0.32 -2.05
N ALA A 255 -11.40 1.16 -1.26
CA ALA A 255 -11.65 2.59 -1.20
C ALA A 255 -10.45 3.38 -1.74
N ARG A 256 -10.74 4.44 -2.48
CA ARG A 256 -9.76 5.45 -2.86
C ARG A 256 -9.33 6.29 -1.65
N CYS A 257 -8.34 7.17 -1.84
CA CYS A 257 -7.87 8.12 -0.82
C CYS A 257 -8.95 9.08 -0.31
N ASP A 258 -10.01 9.31 -1.10
CA ASP A 258 -11.21 10.09 -0.75
C ASP A 258 -12.32 9.23 -0.10
N GLY A 259 -12.02 7.98 0.27
CA GLY A 259 -12.98 7.05 0.88
C GLY A 259 -14.06 6.53 -0.07
N VAL A 260 -14.02 6.89 -1.36
CA VAL A 260 -15.02 6.47 -2.34
C VAL A 260 -14.74 5.02 -2.73
N THR A 261 -15.74 4.14 -2.59
CA THR A 261 -15.76 2.76 -3.10
C THR A 261 -16.33 2.68 -4.52
N PRO A 262 -16.18 1.56 -5.26
CA PRO A 262 -16.79 1.42 -6.58
C PRO A 262 -18.32 1.53 -6.53
N LEU A 263 -18.94 0.99 -5.46
CA LEU A 263 -20.37 1.13 -5.25
C LEU A 263 -20.77 2.57 -4.96
N ALA A 264 -20.02 3.29 -4.11
CA ALA A 264 -20.25 4.72 -3.85
C ALA A 264 -20.12 5.56 -5.12
N MET A 265 -19.14 5.27 -5.97
CA MET A 265 -18.96 5.92 -7.26
C MET A 265 -20.16 5.71 -8.20
N ALA A 266 -20.67 4.47 -8.29
CA ALA A 266 -21.84 4.14 -9.10
C ALA A 266 -23.14 4.81 -8.57
N VAL A 267 -23.27 4.92 -7.24
CA VAL A 267 -24.39 5.62 -6.59
C VAL A 267 -24.33 7.11 -6.89
N SER A 268 -23.16 7.75 -6.70
CA SER A 268 -22.97 9.18 -6.98
C SER A 268 -23.17 9.54 -8.44
N SER A 269 -22.86 8.63 -9.38
CA SER A 269 -23.12 8.83 -10.80
C SER A 269 -24.59 8.61 -11.19
N GLY A 270 -25.43 8.12 -10.26
CA GLY A 270 -26.84 7.83 -10.51
C GLY A 270 -27.10 6.67 -11.47
N ALA A 271 -26.10 5.80 -11.69
CA ALA A 271 -26.17 4.73 -12.70
C ALA A 271 -26.89 3.49 -12.13
N ALA A 272 -28.23 3.49 -12.18
CA ALA A 272 -29.07 2.47 -11.54
C ALA A 272 -28.71 1.01 -11.93
N ASP A 273 -28.47 0.75 -13.22
CA ASP A 273 -28.10 -0.59 -13.69
C ASP A 273 -26.72 -1.04 -13.16
N MET A 274 -25.78 -0.09 -13.05
CA MET A 274 -24.46 -0.32 -12.47
C MET A 274 -24.55 -0.64 -10.98
N VAL A 275 -25.39 0.10 -10.25
CA VAL A 275 -25.64 -0.12 -8.82
C VAL A 275 -26.29 -1.49 -8.61
N ASN A 276 -27.31 -1.85 -9.39
CA ASN A 276 -27.93 -3.17 -9.30
C ASN A 276 -26.93 -4.31 -9.54
N LEU A 277 -26.05 -4.15 -10.53
CA LEU A 277 -25.02 -5.14 -10.84
C LEU A 277 -24.03 -5.33 -9.68
N LEU A 278 -23.55 -4.24 -9.08
CA LEU A 278 -22.64 -4.28 -7.94
C LEU A 278 -23.32 -4.82 -6.67
N LEU A 279 -24.57 -4.43 -6.41
CA LEU A 279 -25.33 -4.94 -5.26
C LEU A 279 -25.61 -6.43 -5.38
N ALA A 280 -25.89 -6.94 -6.60
CA ALA A 280 -26.01 -8.38 -6.83
C ALA A 280 -24.70 -9.12 -6.48
N ALA A 281 -23.55 -8.56 -6.87
CA ALA A 281 -22.25 -9.12 -6.53
C ALA A 281 -21.94 -9.08 -5.02
N VAL A 282 -22.38 -8.05 -4.32
CA VAL A 282 -22.29 -7.97 -2.84
C VAL A 282 -23.18 -9.03 -2.19
N ALA A 283 -24.42 -9.20 -2.66
CA ALA A 283 -25.36 -10.20 -2.12
C ALA A 283 -24.88 -11.65 -2.28
N GLU A 284 -24.09 -11.94 -3.34
CA GLU A 284 -23.48 -13.25 -3.56
C GLU A 284 -22.27 -13.53 -2.64
N ARG A 285 -21.76 -12.51 -1.94
CA ARG A 285 -20.49 -12.54 -1.20
C ARG A 285 -20.67 -11.96 0.21
N PRO A 286 -21.03 -12.77 1.22
CA PRO A 286 -21.29 -12.29 2.58
C PRO A 286 -20.12 -11.54 3.22
N GLU A 287 -18.87 -11.85 2.82
CA GLU A 287 -17.68 -11.13 3.24
C GLU A 287 -17.59 -9.68 2.72
N ALA A 288 -18.38 -9.32 1.69
CA ALA A 288 -18.43 -8.00 1.08
C ALA A 288 -19.46 -7.05 1.74
N ASP A 289 -20.10 -7.47 2.83
CA ASP A 289 -21.07 -6.68 3.62
C ASP A 289 -20.50 -5.34 4.10
N LEU A 290 -19.17 -5.22 4.19
CA LEU A 290 -18.48 -3.99 4.57
C LEU A 290 -18.78 -2.83 3.60
N ALA A 291 -18.88 -3.11 2.29
CA ALA A 291 -19.05 -2.09 1.24
C ALA A 291 -20.36 -1.28 1.36
N LEU A 292 -21.40 -1.88 1.97
CA LEU A 292 -22.71 -1.23 2.17
C LEU A 292 -22.69 -0.20 3.31
N GLY A 293 -21.81 -0.40 4.30
CA GLY A 293 -21.70 0.46 5.48
C GLY A 293 -20.61 1.54 5.39
N MET A 294 -19.77 1.51 4.35
CA MET A 294 -18.66 2.45 4.16
C MET A 294 -19.13 3.87 3.85
N ARG A 295 -18.29 4.83 4.22
CA ARG A 295 -18.52 6.27 4.01
C ARG A 295 -17.37 6.88 3.21
N THR A 296 -17.68 7.95 2.48
CA THR A 296 -16.65 8.79 1.86
C THR A 296 -15.82 9.50 2.93
N ALA A 297 -14.68 10.08 2.55
CA ALA A 297 -13.88 10.93 3.45
C ALA A 297 -14.66 12.16 3.95
N ALA A 298 -15.70 12.59 3.23
CA ALA A 298 -16.62 13.64 3.68
C ALA A 298 -17.68 13.13 4.70
N GLY A 299 -17.64 11.85 5.05
CA GLY A 299 -18.57 11.19 5.95
C GLY A 299 -19.91 10.81 5.29
N GLU A 300 -20.03 10.87 3.97
CA GLU A 300 -21.29 10.58 3.27
C GLU A 300 -21.51 9.08 3.15
N SER A 301 -22.69 8.60 3.56
CA SER A 301 -23.13 7.22 3.32
C SER A 301 -23.61 7.02 1.88
N LEU A 302 -23.75 5.77 1.44
CA LEU A 302 -24.43 5.44 0.18
C LEU A 302 -25.84 6.05 0.10
N LEU A 303 -26.59 6.08 1.21
CA LEU A 303 -27.93 6.66 1.26
C LEU A 303 -27.89 8.18 1.09
N THR A 304 -26.85 8.85 1.60
CA THR A 304 -26.63 10.28 1.43
C THR A 304 -26.23 10.61 -0.02
N LEU A 305 -25.33 9.81 -0.60
CA LEU A 305 -24.90 9.94 -1.99
C LEU A 305 -26.03 9.74 -3.01
N CYS A 306 -27.11 9.03 -2.64
CA CYS A 306 -28.30 8.93 -3.49
C CYS A 306 -28.99 10.29 -3.73
N GLY A 307 -28.73 11.30 -2.89
CA GLY A 307 -29.40 12.61 -2.95
C GLY A 307 -30.93 12.48 -2.98
N ASP A 308 -31.56 13.19 -3.91
CA ASP A 308 -33.03 13.19 -4.10
C ASP A 308 -33.55 11.98 -4.92
N ASN A 309 -32.68 11.05 -5.34
CA ASN A 309 -33.09 9.90 -6.12
C ASN A 309 -33.73 8.81 -5.24
N ALA A 310 -35.04 8.97 -4.97
CA ALA A 310 -35.80 8.06 -4.11
C ALA A 310 -35.78 6.60 -4.57
N ALA A 311 -35.76 6.35 -5.90
CA ALA A 311 -35.70 5.00 -6.44
C ALA A 311 -34.35 4.35 -6.13
N LEU A 312 -33.24 5.06 -6.36
CA LEU A 312 -31.90 4.59 -6.06
C LEU A 312 -31.70 4.38 -4.56
N ARG A 313 -32.21 5.32 -3.74
CA ARG A 313 -32.18 5.20 -2.27
C ARG A 313 -32.93 3.96 -1.79
N ALA A 314 -34.09 3.65 -2.38
CA ALA A 314 -34.84 2.44 -2.05
C ALA A 314 -34.09 1.17 -2.44
N THR A 315 -33.43 1.14 -3.60
CA THR A 315 -32.60 0.01 -4.03
C THR A 315 -31.44 -0.23 -3.08
N VAL A 316 -30.68 0.82 -2.73
CA VAL A 316 -29.53 0.72 -1.81
C VAL A 316 -29.99 0.32 -0.40
N ALA A 317 -31.05 0.93 0.12
CA ALA A 317 -31.60 0.57 1.43
C ALA A 317 -32.13 -0.87 1.47
N GLY A 318 -32.75 -1.34 0.37
CA GLY A 318 -33.26 -2.71 0.26
C GLY A 318 -32.17 -3.79 0.21
N ALA A 319 -30.94 -3.42 -0.12
CA ALA A 319 -29.79 -4.32 -0.08
C ALA A 319 -29.17 -4.44 1.34
N MET A 320 -29.57 -3.59 2.29
CA MET A 320 -29.09 -3.60 3.67
C MET A 320 -29.99 -4.45 4.57
N THR A 321 -29.40 -5.11 5.57
CA THR A 321 -30.17 -5.66 6.69
C THR A 321 -30.78 -4.52 7.52
N ALA A 322 -31.85 -4.83 8.27
CA ALA A 322 -32.50 -3.85 9.15
C ALA A 322 -31.53 -3.21 10.17
N ALA A 323 -30.55 -3.97 10.66
CA ALA A 323 -29.52 -3.47 11.59
C ALA A 323 -28.52 -2.53 10.90
N GLN A 324 -28.07 -2.87 9.69
CA GLN A 324 -27.18 -2.02 8.89
C GLN A 324 -27.88 -0.71 8.50
N LEU A 325 -29.12 -0.80 8.03
CA LEU A 325 -29.92 0.38 7.67
C LEU A 325 -30.11 1.31 8.87
N ALA A 326 -30.50 0.76 10.03
CA ALA A 326 -30.66 1.54 11.24
C ALA A 326 -29.36 2.23 11.68
N ARG A 327 -28.21 1.56 11.55
CA ARG A 327 -26.89 2.13 11.86
C ARG A 327 -26.54 3.28 10.92
N VAL A 328 -26.67 3.07 9.61
CA VAL A 328 -26.38 4.10 8.60
C VAL A 328 -27.29 5.31 8.77
N GLU A 329 -28.58 5.10 9.04
CA GLU A 329 -29.54 6.19 9.25
C GLU A 329 -29.30 6.96 10.55
N ALA A 330 -28.90 6.27 11.63
CA ALA A 330 -28.52 6.90 12.90
C ALA A 330 -27.26 7.76 12.73
N ASP A 331 -26.24 7.23 12.07
CA ASP A 331 -25.00 7.93 11.76
C ASP A 331 -25.24 9.11 10.80
N ASP A 332 -26.11 8.96 9.79
CA ASP A 332 -26.49 10.06 8.89
C ASP A 332 -27.30 11.14 9.60
N ALA A 333 -28.16 10.75 10.56
CA ALA A 333 -28.87 11.70 11.42
C ALA A 333 -27.90 12.45 12.32
N MET A 334 -26.87 11.77 12.83
CA MET A 334 -25.78 12.38 13.61
C MET A 334 -24.93 13.33 12.75
N HIS A 335 -24.59 12.98 11.51
CA HIS A 335 -23.83 13.85 10.59
C HIS A 335 -24.64 15.07 10.12
N ARG A 336 -25.96 14.90 9.90
CA ARG A 336 -26.89 16.03 9.67
C ARG A 336 -27.06 16.91 10.92
N ALA A 337 -27.03 16.31 12.11
CA ALA A 337 -27.03 17.02 13.38
C ALA A 337 -25.66 17.63 13.70
N ALA A 338 -24.55 17.17 13.11
CA ALA A 338 -23.22 17.75 13.27
C ALA A 338 -23.08 19.10 12.56
N GLY A 339 -24.00 19.46 11.65
CA GLY A 339 -24.22 20.84 11.23
C GLY A 339 -24.84 21.74 12.31
N CYS A 340 -25.23 21.19 13.46
CA CYS A 340 -25.91 21.86 14.55
C CYS A 340 -25.85 21.05 15.88
N THR A 341 -24.69 20.89 16.53
CA THR A 341 -24.48 20.82 18.02
C THR A 341 -23.05 20.35 18.39
N PRO A 342 -22.20 21.19 19.04
CA PRO A 342 -20.83 20.79 19.44
C PRO A 342 -20.62 20.17 20.84
N ASP A 343 -21.60 20.13 21.75
CA ASP A 343 -21.24 20.14 23.19
C ASP A 343 -21.46 18.85 24.02
N THR A 344 -21.77 17.68 23.44
CA THR A 344 -22.13 16.50 24.30
C THR A 344 -21.46 15.16 23.98
N ALA A 345 -20.81 14.99 22.83
CA ALA A 345 -20.15 13.72 22.50
C ALA A 345 -18.84 13.92 21.73
N LEU A 346 -17.78 13.26 22.18
CA LEU A 346 -16.46 13.26 21.58
C LEU A 346 -16.21 11.93 20.87
N ARG A 347 -15.87 11.96 19.58
CA ARG A 347 -15.53 10.76 18.79
C ARG A 347 -14.03 10.71 18.51
N ILE A 348 -13.38 9.64 18.94
CA ILE A 348 -11.93 9.44 18.84
C ILE A 348 -11.65 8.14 18.10
N GLN A 349 -10.86 8.18 17.04
CA GLN A 349 -10.29 7.00 16.39
C GLN A 349 -8.96 6.65 17.07
N LEU A 350 -8.79 5.39 17.48
CA LEU A 350 -7.66 4.92 18.26
C LEU A 350 -6.76 4.01 17.45
N ILE A 351 -5.44 4.24 17.53
CA ILE A 351 -4.42 3.31 17.03
C ILE A 351 -3.15 3.43 17.87
N SER A 352 -2.48 2.30 18.08
CA SER A 352 -1.19 2.22 18.77
C SER A 352 -0.31 1.16 18.11
N ASP A 353 0.98 1.12 18.49
CA ASP A 353 1.88 0.03 18.13
C ASP A 353 1.93 -0.20 16.62
N VAL A 354 2.02 0.89 15.85
CA VAL A 354 2.02 0.86 14.38
C VAL A 354 3.33 0.26 13.86
N HIS A 355 4.43 0.63 14.54
CA HIS A 355 5.81 0.28 14.21
C HIS A 355 6.15 0.55 12.74
N THR A 356 6.06 1.82 12.32
CA THR A 356 6.38 2.27 10.96
C THR A 356 7.76 1.80 10.49
N GLU A 357 8.71 1.52 11.40
CA GLU A 357 10.02 0.95 11.08
C GLU A 357 9.99 -0.37 10.29
N PHE A 358 8.92 -1.17 10.37
CA PHE A 358 8.84 -2.48 9.71
C PHE A 358 8.07 -2.50 8.38
N PHE A 359 7.57 -1.36 7.90
CA PHE A 359 6.77 -1.29 6.69
C PHE A 359 7.26 -0.17 5.77
N ASP A 360 7.26 -0.43 4.47
CA ASP A 360 7.63 0.53 3.43
C ASP A 360 6.41 1.32 2.93
N GLU A 361 5.21 0.75 3.06
CA GLU A 361 3.94 1.39 2.71
C GLU A 361 3.06 1.56 3.95
N TRP A 362 2.75 2.81 4.27
CA TRP A 362 1.96 3.18 5.46
C TRP A 362 0.61 3.84 5.12
N ARG A 363 0.36 4.14 3.83
CA ARG A 363 -0.85 4.82 3.34
C ARG A 363 -2.14 4.00 3.47
N GLU A 364 -2.02 2.68 3.56
CA GLU A 364 -3.15 1.78 3.78
C GLU A 364 -3.44 1.52 5.28
N LEU A 365 -2.68 2.14 6.20
CA LEU A 365 -2.73 1.81 7.62
C LEU A 365 -3.86 2.51 8.39
N LEU A 366 -4.51 3.53 7.84
CA LEU A 366 -5.54 4.24 8.59
C LEU A 366 -6.57 4.85 7.63
N ILE A 367 -7.86 4.54 7.85
CA ILE A 367 -8.99 5.18 7.15
C ILE A 367 -9.71 6.11 8.15
N PRO A 368 -9.77 7.44 7.91
CA PRO A 368 -10.44 8.37 8.81
C PRO A 368 -11.90 8.00 9.08
N ALA A 369 -12.23 7.83 10.35
CA ALA A 369 -13.55 7.42 10.81
C ALA A 369 -14.11 8.31 11.95
N ALA A 370 -13.31 9.27 12.45
CA ALA A 370 -13.67 10.21 13.51
C ALA A 370 -12.92 11.55 13.31
N PRO A 371 -13.39 12.67 13.90
CA PRO A 371 -12.70 13.97 13.82
C PRO A 371 -11.37 13.99 14.59
N VAL A 372 -11.26 13.23 15.68
CA VAL A 372 -10.05 13.14 16.51
C VAL A 372 -9.36 11.80 16.26
N LEU A 373 -8.06 11.82 15.99
CA LEU A 373 -7.18 10.64 15.98
C LEU A 373 -6.29 10.65 17.21
N ALA A 374 -6.18 9.51 17.90
CA ALA A 374 -5.20 9.31 18.96
C ALA A 374 -4.19 8.22 18.58
N LEU A 375 -2.92 8.63 18.49
CA LEU A 375 -1.75 7.80 18.24
C LEU A 375 -1.08 7.48 19.59
N LEU A 376 -1.34 6.30 20.16
CA LEU A 376 -1.03 5.97 21.56
C LEU A 376 0.37 5.35 21.77
N GLY A 377 1.38 5.90 21.09
CA GLY A 377 2.77 5.47 21.20
C GLY A 377 3.10 4.20 20.41
N ASP A 378 4.40 3.91 20.30
CA ASP A 378 4.98 2.88 19.43
C ASP A 378 4.51 3.01 17.97
N ILE A 379 4.42 4.26 17.51
CA ILE A 379 4.14 4.62 16.12
C ILE A 379 5.39 4.37 15.27
N GLY A 380 6.57 4.64 15.83
CA GLY A 380 7.84 4.16 15.30
C GLY A 380 9.03 4.97 15.76
N LEU A 381 10.08 4.98 14.94
CA LEU A 381 11.37 5.56 15.30
C LEU A 381 11.45 7.03 14.88
N VAL A 382 11.45 7.95 15.85
CA VAL A 382 11.32 9.42 15.65
C VAL A 382 12.35 10.00 14.67
N TYR A 383 13.55 9.43 14.63
CA TYR A 383 14.64 9.90 13.77
C TYR A 383 14.48 9.52 12.29
N GLN A 384 13.52 8.65 11.95
CA GLN A 384 13.28 8.22 10.57
C GLN A 384 12.28 9.15 9.88
N ASP A 385 12.55 9.51 8.62
CA ASP A 385 11.68 10.37 7.82
C ASP A 385 10.25 9.82 7.75
N LYS A 386 10.09 8.49 7.64
CA LYS A 386 8.77 7.85 7.58
C LYS A 386 7.90 8.06 8.81
N TYR A 387 8.49 8.19 10.01
CA TYR A 387 7.74 8.50 11.23
C TYR A 387 7.08 9.88 11.10
N ARG A 388 7.87 10.86 10.70
CA ARG A 388 7.43 12.23 10.46
C ARG A 388 6.39 12.30 9.34
N GLU A 389 6.65 11.66 8.21
CA GLU A 389 5.74 11.63 7.06
C GLU A 389 4.38 11.01 7.44
N PHE A 390 4.40 9.90 8.18
CA PHE A 390 3.18 9.24 8.66
C PHE A 390 2.36 10.17 9.57
N VAL A 391 2.98 10.80 10.57
CA VAL A 391 2.29 11.68 11.52
C VAL A 391 1.71 12.92 10.82
N LEU A 392 2.50 13.60 9.98
CA LEU A 392 2.07 14.80 9.27
C LEU A 392 1.01 14.50 8.20
N GLU A 393 0.98 13.31 7.59
CA GLU A 393 -0.13 12.98 6.68
C GLU A 393 -1.47 12.95 7.44
N GLN A 394 -1.49 12.51 8.70
CA GLN A 394 -2.74 12.44 9.46
C GLN A 394 -3.29 13.83 9.80
N THR A 395 -2.45 14.85 9.95
CA THR A 395 -2.91 16.22 10.22
C THR A 395 -3.71 16.80 9.03
N THR A 396 -3.57 16.23 7.83
CA THR A 396 -4.37 16.60 6.66
C THR A 396 -5.71 15.87 6.57
N ARG A 397 -5.92 14.85 7.43
CA ARG A 397 -7.05 13.90 7.36
C ARG A 397 -7.96 13.95 8.59
N PHE A 398 -7.51 14.57 9.68
CA PHE A 398 -8.22 14.68 10.96
C PHE A 398 -8.29 16.12 11.46
N GLU A 399 -9.35 16.44 12.19
CA GLU A 399 -9.50 17.77 12.82
C GLU A 399 -8.52 17.95 13.99
N HIS A 400 -8.25 16.89 14.74
CA HIS A 400 -7.21 16.85 15.78
C HIS A 400 -6.43 15.53 15.72
N VAL A 401 -5.11 15.61 15.76
CA VAL A 401 -4.22 14.45 15.88
C VAL A 401 -3.51 14.54 17.23
N ILE A 402 -3.72 13.56 18.09
CA ILE A 402 -3.08 13.47 19.41
C ILE A 402 -1.98 12.43 19.31
N LEU A 403 -0.77 12.80 19.73
CA LEU A 403 0.43 11.96 19.66
C LEU A 403 0.97 11.72 21.06
N LEU A 404 1.20 10.45 21.41
CA LEU A 404 1.94 10.05 22.60
C LEU A 404 3.29 9.41 22.20
N ALA A 405 4.26 9.47 23.10
CA ALA A 405 5.45 8.65 23.02
C ALA A 405 5.21 7.29 23.67
N GLY A 406 5.56 6.23 22.96
CA GLY A 406 5.82 4.91 23.49
C GLY A 406 7.31 4.64 23.65
N ASN A 407 7.68 3.44 24.07
CA ASN A 407 9.08 3.10 24.30
C ASN A 407 9.89 3.03 22.99
N HIS A 408 9.25 2.68 21.86
CA HIS A 408 9.90 2.62 20.55
C HIS A 408 10.32 3.98 20.02
N GLU A 409 9.60 5.06 20.33
CA GLU A 409 10.02 6.42 19.94
C GLU A 409 11.43 6.77 20.43
N TYR A 410 11.86 6.17 21.55
CA TYR A 410 13.18 6.37 22.16
C TYR A 410 14.25 5.34 21.74
N TYR A 411 13.90 4.34 20.93
CA TYR A 411 14.82 3.24 20.61
C TYR A 411 15.93 3.68 19.67
N ALA A 412 17.18 3.51 20.10
CA ALA A 412 18.31 3.47 19.18
C ALA A 412 18.31 2.17 18.34
N ASP A 413 18.80 2.24 17.11
CA ASP A 413 18.98 1.07 16.25
C ASP A 413 20.04 0.09 16.81
N LYS A 414 19.98 -1.17 16.39
CA LYS A 414 20.97 -2.19 16.81
C LYS A 414 22.29 -2.10 16.04
N THR A 415 22.28 -1.41 14.91
CA THR A 415 23.36 -1.37 13.91
C THR A 415 24.33 -0.21 14.10
N GLY A 416 23.98 0.78 14.94
CA GLY A 416 24.78 1.99 15.15
C GLY A 416 24.73 2.97 13.97
N ALA A 417 23.80 2.76 13.01
CA ALA A 417 23.60 3.65 11.88
C ALA A 417 22.72 4.85 12.27
N CYS A 418 21.95 4.72 13.34
CA CYS A 418 21.16 5.79 13.92
C CYS A 418 21.97 6.59 14.96
N PRO A 419 21.83 7.93 15.00
CA PRO A 419 22.37 8.72 16.10
C PRO A 419 21.78 8.27 17.43
N LYS A 420 22.66 8.03 18.40
CA LYS A 420 22.26 7.90 19.81
C LYS A 420 21.68 9.25 20.26
N GLN A 421 20.42 9.26 20.66
CA GLN A 421 19.76 10.46 21.21
C GLN A 421 19.26 10.19 22.62
N SER A 422 19.35 11.20 23.48
CA SER A 422 18.78 11.15 24.83
C SER A 422 17.25 11.23 24.78
N VAL A 423 16.58 10.73 25.82
CA VAL A 423 15.13 10.92 26.03
C VAL A 423 14.74 12.40 25.87
N SER A 424 15.51 13.33 26.45
CA SER A 424 15.25 14.76 26.33
C SER A 424 15.35 15.30 24.90
N GLN A 425 16.26 14.77 24.08
CA GLN A 425 16.38 15.13 22.67
C GLN A 425 15.20 14.60 21.85
N ILE A 426 14.78 13.36 22.11
CA ILE A 426 13.62 12.75 21.44
C ILE A 426 12.34 13.52 21.78
N LEU A 427 12.11 13.83 23.07
CA LEU A 427 10.97 14.65 23.50
C LEU A 427 10.97 16.02 22.80
N ALA A 428 12.14 16.69 22.73
CA ALA A 428 12.26 17.95 22.02
C ALA A 428 11.95 17.82 20.51
N SER A 429 12.36 16.73 19.87
CA SER A 429 12.02 16.45 18.47
C SER A 429 10.52 16.21 18.26
N MET A 430 9.86 15.49 19.16
CA MET A 430 8.41 15.27 19.10
C MET A 430 7.61 16.57 19.36
N THR A 431 8.04 17.39 20.31
CA THR A 431 7.48 18.73 20.54
C THR A 431 7.66 19.62 19.32
N ALA A 432 8.85 19.60 18.69
CA ALA A 432 9.10 20.37 17.48
C ALA A 432 8.21 19.93 16.32
N LEU A 433 8.03 18.61 16.13
CA LEU A 433 7.14 18.04 15.13
C LEU A 433 5.68 18.47 15.34
N ALA A 434 5.21 18.45 16.58
CA ALA A 434 3.86 18.92 16.92
C ALA A 434 3.66 20.41 16.58
N GLY A 435 4.71 21.23 16.72
CA GLY A 435 4.69 22.65 16.36
C GLY A 435 4.59 22.94 14.86
N GLU A 436 4.60 21.93 13.99
CA GLU A 436 4.51 22.12 12.54
C GLU A 436 3.08 22.13 11.99
N ALA A 437 2.10 21.72 12.79
CA ALA A 437 0.69 21.74 12.41
C ALA A 437 -0.17 22.13 13.61
N ASP A 438 -1.06 23.11 13.43
CA ASP A 438 -1.90 23.66 14.50
C ASP A 438 -2.84 22.62 15.15
N ASN A 439 -3.14 21.54 14.43
CA ASN A 439 -4.00 20.44 14.87
C ASN A 439 -3.24 19.20 15.35
N LEU A 440 -1.91 19.26 15.51
CA LEU A 440 -1.09 18.16 16.04
C LEU A 440 -0.70 18.43 17.50
N HIS A 441 -1.14 17.55 18.39
CA HIS A 441 -1.02 17.71 19.85
C HIS A 441 -0.14 16.59 20.41
N PHE A 442 1.14 16.89 20.68
CA PHE A 442 1.99 15.96 21.43
C PHE A 442 1.72 16.11 22.93
N LEU A 443 1.32 15.02 23.59
CA LEU A 443 1.03 15.01 25.02
C LEU A 443 2.02 14.13 25.79
N ASP A 444 2.76 14.74 26.70
CA ASP A 444 3.66 14.08 27.65
C ASP A 444 3.42 14.68 29.04
N ASN A 445 2.58 14.01 29.84
CA ASN A 445 1.98 14.58 31.05
C ASN A 445 1.35 15.95 30.79
N ALA A 446 0.57 16.02 29.71
CA ALA A 446 -0.04 17.25 29.21
C ALA A 446 -1.51 17.02 28.84
N VAL A 447 -2.24 18.13 28.70
CA VAL A 447 -3.69 18.13 28.49
C VAL A 447 -4.05 18.86 27.20
N LEU A 448 -5.04 18.31 26.50
CA LEU A 448 -5.81 18.99 25.47
C LEU A 448 -7.27 19.14 25.94
N ASP A 449 -7.73 20.37 26.11
CA ASP A 449 -9.12 20.66 26.41
C ASP A 449 -9.92 20.86 25.11
N LEU A 450 -10.99 20.10 24.93
CA LEU A 450 -11.95 20.19 23.81
C LEU A 450 -13.35 20.45 24.38
N GLY A 451 -13.58 21.66 24.88
CA GLY A 451 -14.84 22.06 25.50
C GLY A 451 -15.08 21.34 26.83
N VAL A 452 -16.16 20.56 26.90
CA VAL A 452 -16.53 19.77 28.09
C VAL A 452 -15.67 18.51 28.28
N PHE A 453 -14.76 18.23 27.34
CA PHE A 453 -13.84 17.10 27.41
C PHE A 453 -12.43 17.56 27.75
N ARG A 454 -11.83 16.93 28.76
CA ARG A 454 -10.41 17.06 29.10
C ARG A 454 -9.70 15.79 28.68
N ILE A 455 -8.71 15.90 27.80
CA ILE A 455 -7.89 14.76 27.36
C ILE A 455 -6.51 14.86 28.00
N ALA A 456 -6.19 13.95 28.92
CA ALA A 456 -4.88 13.85 29.55
C ALA A 456 -4.04 12.76 28.86
N GLY A 457 -2.85 13.12 28.37
CA GLY A 457 -1.93 12.21 27.70
C GLY A 457 -0.64 11.99 28.48
N THR A 458 -0.18 10.75 28.60
CA THR A 458 1.06 10.38 29.27
C THR A 458 1.59 9.02 28.81
N THR A 459 2.90 8.77 28.80
CA THR A 459 3.42 7.42 28.51
C THR A 459 3.00 6.39 29.56
N LEU A 460 2.81 6.81 30.83
CA LEU A 460 2.46 5.97 31.99
C LEU A 460 3.37 4.74 32.15
N TRP A 461 4.69 4.88 31.96
CA TRP A 461 5.69 3.82 32.14
C TRP A 461 5.30 2.80 33.23
N GLY A 462 5.56 1.52 33.01
CA GLY A 462 5.21 0.48 33.98
C GLY A 462 5.82 0.70 35.39
N CYS A 463 5.26 0.02 36.39
CA CYS A 463 5.75 0.07 37.76
C CYS A 463 6.35 -1.29 38.17
N VAL A 464 7.68 -1.35 38.22
CA VAL A 464 8.41 -2.60 38.50
C VAL A 464 8.71 -2.72 40.01
N PRO A 465 8.29 -3.82 40.68
CA PRO A 465 8.63 -4.06 42.08
C PRO A 465 10.14 -4.16 42.30
N ASP A 466 10.63 -3.73 43.47
CA ASP A 466 12.05 -3.76 43.83
C ASP A 466 12.71 -5.15 43.63
N ALA A 467 11.98 -6.22 43.91
CA ALA A 467 12.45 -7.59 43.77
C ALA A 467 12.73 -8.01 42.31
N ASP A 468 12.10 -7.33 41.34
CA ASP A 468 12.16 -7.67 39.92
C ASP A 468 13.05 -6.72 39.10
N ILE A 469 13.54 -5.63 39.71
CA ILE A 469 14.36 -4.59 39.05
C ILE A 469 15.51 -5.21 38.24
N ASP A 470 16.32 -6.06 38.85
CA ASP A 470 17.50 -6.63 38.17
C ASP A 470 17.09 -7.50 36.98
N ALA A 471 16.02 -8.29 37.13
CA ALA A 471 15.54 -9.16 36.07
C ALA A 471 14.99 -8.36 34.89
N VAL A 472 14.20 -7.32 35.17
CA VAL A 472 13.63 -6.43 34.16
C VAL A 472 14.73 -5.62 33.46
N GLN A 473 15.62 -4.97 34.23
CA GLN A 473 16.74 -4.18 33.73
C GLN A 473 17.62 -4.99 32.77
N MET A 474 17.86 -6.27 33.09
CA MET A 474 18.67 -7.14 32.26
C MET A 474 17.94 -7.63 31.00
N ARG A 475 16.62 -7.88 31.06
CA ARG A 475 15.90 -8.61 29.99
C ARG A 475 15.15 -7.70 29.01
N MET A 476 14.64 -6.57 29.47
CA MET A 476 13.87 -5.65 28.62
C MET A 476 14.77 -4.87 27.66
N ASN A 477 14.28 -4.67 26.44
CA ASN A 477 15.00 -3.93 25.42
C ASN A 477 15.08 -2.43 25.73
N ASP A 478 14.11 -1.89 26.47
CA ASP A 478 14.05 -0.48 26.84
C ASP A 478 15.35 -0.04 27.50
N TYR A 479 15.79 -0.78 28.51
CA TYR A 479 17.02 -0.50 29.26
C TYR A 479 18.31 -0.83 28.52
N ARG A 480 18.23 -1.37 27.31
CA ARG A 480 19.37 -1.64 26.42
C ARG A 480 19.45 -0.64 25.27
N ARG A 481 18.32 -0.08 24.84
CA ARG A 481 18.18 0.72 23.61
C ARG A 481 17.86 2.18 23.87
N ILE A 482 17.36 2.52 25.05
CA ILE A 482 17.00 3.89 25.44
C ILE A 482 18.14 4.51 26.26
N TRP A 483 18.44 5.76 25.93
CA TRP A 483 19.52 6.53 26.54
C TRP A 483 18.97 7.78 27.21
N ILE A 484 19.45 8.08 28.41
CA ILE A 484 19.13 9.32 29.12
C ILE A 484 20.20 10.40 28.88
N SER A 485 21.43 9.98 28.61
CA SER A 485 22.52 10.86 28.19
C SER A 485 23.47 10.17 27.20
N ASP A 486 24.47 10.92 26.76
CA ASP A 486 25.58 10.43 25.93
C ASP A 486 26.42 9.33 26.60
N GLU A 487 26.20 9.05 27.88
CA GLU A 487 26.94 8.04 28.67
C GLU A 487 26.02 7.06 29.40
N ALA A 488 24.78 7.43 29.71
CA ALA A 488 23.88 6.66 30.56
C ALA A 488 22.67 6.08 29.80
N ARG A 489 22.40 4.79 30.05
CA ARG A 489 21.18 4.11 29.60
C ARG A 489 20.07 4.29 30.62
N LEU A 490 18.84 4.17 30.13
CA LEU A 490 17.65 4.10 30.97
C LEU A 490 17.76 2.97 32.00
N THR A 491 17.27 3.24 33.20
CA THR A 491 17.14 2.28 34.29
C THR A 491 15.69 2.10 34.72
N VAL A 492 15.41 0.96 35.33
CA VAL A 492 14.08 0.66 35.90
C VAL A 492 13.70 1.69 36.97
N ARG A 493 14.68 2.21 37.72
CA ARG A 493 14.43 3.22 38.76
C ARG A 493 13.90 4.52 38.16
N GLU A 494 14.48 4.96 37.06
CA GLU A 494 14.01 6.16 36.35
C GLU A 494 12.60 5.94 35.78
N THR A 495 12.31 4.80 35.16
CA THR A 495 10.95 4.51 34.68
C THR A 495 9.93 4.45 35.81
N ASN A 496 10.30 3.93 36.99
CA ASN A 496 9.42 3.94 38.17
C ASN A 496 9.20 5.36 38.73
N GLU A 497 10.19 6.24 38.67
CA GLU A 497 10.04 7.66 39.06
C GLU A 497 9.15 8.42 38.08
N TRP A 498 9.31 8.18 36.77
CA TRP A 498 8.44 8.74 35.73
C TRP A 498 7.01 8.19 35.85
N HIS A 499 6.85 6.91 36.17
CA HIS A 499 5.55 6.31 36.47
C HIS A 499 4.84 7.05 37.62
N ALA A 500 5.52 7.26 38.75
CA ALA A 500 4.94 7.96 39.89
C ALA A 500 4.53 9.41 39.53
N THR A 501 5.33 10.07 38.69
CA THR A 501 5.02 11.41 38.18
C THR A 501 3.77 11.39 37.29
N ALA A 502 3.66 10.43 36.37
CA ALA A 502 2.52 10.26 35.48
C ALA A 502 1.21 9.95 36.25
N VAL A 503 1.27 9.06 37.26
CA VAL A 503 0.12 8.75 38.11
C VAL A 503 -0.35 9.98 38.89
N ALA A 504 0.59 10.75 39.47
CA ALA A 504 0.26 11.99 40.17
C ALA A 504 -0.37 13.04 39.23
N PHE A 505 0.14 13.14 38.00
CA PHE A 505 -0.44 13.98 36.95
C PHE A 505 -1.89 13.57 36.63
N VAL A 506 -2.13 12.29 36.30
CA VAL A 506 -3.48 11.80 35.98
C VAL A 506 -4.45 12.01 37.15
N ALA A 507 -4.00 11.79 38.39
CA ALA A 507 -4.80 12.03 39.59
C ALA A 507 -5.19 13.52 39.74
N ALA A 508 -4.25 14.43 39.47
CA ALA A 508 -4.50 15.86 39.50
C ALA A 508 -5.50 16.28 38.40
N GLU A 509 -5.38 15.74 37.19
CA GLU A 509 -6.29 16.04 36.08
C GLU A 509 -7.68 15.45 36.29
N ALA A 510 -7.79 14.29 36.93
CA ALA A 510 -9.07 13.73 37.35
C ALA A 510 -9.79 14.66 38.34
N ALA A 511 -9.08 15.14 39.37
CA ALA A 511 -9.63 16.11 40.31
C ALA A 511 -10.00 17.44 39.62
N ALA A 512 -9.15 17.93 38.71
CA ALA A 512 -9.40 19.17 37.97
C ALA A 512 -10.59 19.05 37.01
N ALA A 513 -10.76 17.89 36.34
CA ALA A 513 -11.90 17.63 35.47
C ALA A 513 -13.21 17.61 36.27
N ALA A 514 -13.23 16.92 37.42
CA ALA A 514 -14.39 16.94 38.30
C ALA A 514 -14.73 18.34 38.81
N ALA A 515 -13.72 19.14 39.20
CA ALA A 515 -13.94 20.50 39.67
C ALA A 515 -14.47 21.45 38.57
N ALA A 516 -14.15 21.15 37.30
CA ALA A 516 -14.55 21.93 36.14
C ALA A 516 -15.81 21.40 35.45
N ASP A 517 -16.46 20.36 35.99
CA ASP A 517 -17.58 19.64 35.34
C ASP A 517 -17.23 19.18 33.92
N GLN A 518 -16.01 18.67 33.75
CA GLN A 518 -15.51 18.11 32.49
C GLN A 518 -15.47 16.58 32.56
N THR A 519 -15.68 15.94 31.41
CA THR A 519 -15.45 14.52 31.23
C THR A 519 -13.98 14.27 30.90
N LEU A 520 -13.30 13.49 31.73
CA LEU A 520 -11.90 13.12 31.55
C LEU A 520 -11.79 11.91 30.60
N VAL A 521 -10.87 12.05 29.64
CA VAL A 521 -10.33 10.98 28.81
C VAL A 521 -8.84 10.86 29.12
N VAL A 522 -8.37 9.67 29.47
CA VAL A 522 -6.94 9.40 29.65
C VAL A 522 -6.43 8.58 28.48
N LEU A 523 -5.33 9.03 27.90
CA LEU A 523 -4.62 8.35 26.84
C LEU A 523 -3.23 8.00 27.37
N SER A 524 -2.87 6.72 27.34
CA SER A 524 -1.53 6.28 27.72
C SER A 524 -0.86 5.38 26.70
N HIS A 525 0.45 5.16 26.82
CA HIS A 525 1.09 4.10 26.06
C HIS A 525 1.04 2.78 26.84
N HIS A 526 1.62 2.73 28.05
CA HIS A 526 1.57 1.54 28.89
C HIS A 526 0.18 1.34 29.52
N ALA A 527 -0.12 0.08 29.85
CA ALA A 527 -1.43 -0.33 30.33
C ALA A 527 -1.72 0.16 31.76
N PRO A 528 -2.94 0.68 32.02
CA PRO A 528 -3.38 1.12 33.35
C PRO A 528 -3.83 -0.03 34.25
N THR A 529 -3.78 -1.27 33.75
CA THR A 529 -4.03 -2.47 34.53
C THR A 529 -3.30 -3.65 33.91
N ILE A 530 -2.86 -4.55 34.77
CA ILE A 530 -2.16 -5.79 34.43
C ILE A 530 -2.92 -7.02 34.96
N ALA A 531 -4.20 -6.86 35.32
CA ALA A 531 -5.02 -7.95 35.84
C ALA A 531 -5.24 -9.08 34.82
N ALA A 532 -5.58 -10.28 35.31
CA ALA A 532 -5.89 -11.43 34.46
C ALA A 532 -7.01 -11.07 33.47
N GLY A 533 -6.74 -11.18 32.17
CA GLY A 533 -7.65 -10.78 31.09
C GLY A 533 -7.34 -9.42 30.44
N TYR A 534 -6.41 -8.63 30.99
CA TYR A 534 -5.96 -7.33 30.46
C TYR A 534 -4.54 -7.35 29.87
N SER A 535 -3.87 -8.50 29.86
CA SER A 535 -2.48 -8.62 29.39
C SER A 535 -2.23 -9.91 28.61
N ASN A 536 -1.20 -9.87 27.75
CA ASN A 536 -0.71 -11.06 27.07
C ASN A 536 -0.31 -12.13 28.09
N ILE A 537 -0.84 -13.34 27.90
CA ILE A 537 -0.72 -14.48 28.80
C ILE A 537 0.74 -14.88 29.08
N ASP A 538 1.67 -14.54 28.18
CA ASP A 538 3.08 -14.91 28.29
C ASP A 538 3.85 -14.13 29.36
N PHE A 539 3.38 -12.91 29.69
CA PHE A 539 4.03 -12.06 30.70
C PHE A 539 3.29 -12.01 32.03
N TYR A 540 2.01 -12.36 32.04
CA TYR A 540 1.18 -12.30 33.25
C TYR A 540 1.72 -13.22 34.34
N GLY A 541 1.99 -12.65 35.53
CA GLY A 541 2.53 -13.38 36.68
C GLY A 541 4.03 -13.71 36.59
N SER A 542 4.74 -13.15 35.61
CA SER A 542 6.20 -13.21 35.52
C SER A 542 6.85 -12.01 36.21
N ASN A 543 8.15 -12.08 36.45
CA ASN A 543 8.94 -10.93 36.92
C ASN A 543 9.07 -9.79 35.90
N LEU A 544 8.45 -9.89 34.72
CA LEU A 544 8.41 -8.82 33.72
C LEU A 544 7.07 -8.06 33.70
N THR A 545 6.06 -8.51 34.45
CA THR A 545 4.71 -7.91 34.37
C THR A 545 4.71 -6.41 34.66
N GLY A 546 5.49 -5.97 35.66
CA GLY A 546 5.57 -4.56 36.04
C GLY A 546 6.21 -3.64 34.98
N ALA A 547 6.92 -4.18 33.99
CA ALA A 547 7.43 -3.39 32.87
C ALA A 547 6.35 -3.10 31.82
N MET A 548 5.33 -3.95 31.72
CA MET A 548 4.27 -3.88 30.71
C MET A 548 3.17 -2.89 31.08
N GLY A 549 2.95 -2.65 32.38
CA GLY A 549 1.90 -1.79 32.87
C GLY A 549 1.90 -1.70 34.40
N SER A 550 0.85 -1.12 34.94
CA SER A 550 0.68 -0.86 36.38
C SER A 550 -0.78 -1.01 36.79
N ASP A 551 -1.08 -1.13 38.08
CA ASP A 551 -2.47 -1.19 38.56
C ASP A 551 -2.97 0.21 38.95
N GLN A 552 -3.90 0.75 38.15
CA GLN A 552 -4.55 2.04 38.37
C GLN A 552 -6.02 1.90 38.78
N SER A 553 -6.38 0.80 39.45
CA SER A 553 -7.75 0.51 39.88
C SER A 553 -8.43 1.65 40.65
N GLU A 554 -7.69 2.44 41.44
CA GLU A 554 -8.24 3.61 42.15
C GLU A 554 -8.61 4.75 41.20
N LEU A 555 -7.74 5.08 40.23
CA LEU A 555 -8.01 6.12 39.24
C LEU A 555 -9.10 5.73 38.24
N LEU A 556 -9.17 4.44 37.90
CA LEU A 556 -10.21 3.90 37.02
C LEU A 556 -11.63 4.09 37.58
N GLN A 557 -11.76 4.17 38.91
CA GLN A 557 -13.03 4.40 39.61
C GLN A 557 -13.42 5.87 39.75
N HIS A 558 -12.63 6.81 39.23
CA HIS A 558 -12.92 8.24 39.38
C HIS A 558 -14.14 8.66 38.54
N ASP A 559 -15.11 9.34 39.15
CA ASP A 559 -16.41 9.65 38.51
C ASP A 559 -16.30 10.47 37.21
N ALA A 560 -15.31 11.38 37.14
CA ALA A 560 -15.06 12.19 35.94
C ALA A 560 -14.46 11.39 34.78
N LEU A 561 -13.85 10.23 35.04
CA LEU A 561 -13.17 9.42 34.03
C LEU A 561 -14.19 8.59 33.25
N SER A 562 -14.19 8.75 31.92
CA SER A 562 -15.10 8.01 31.02
C SER A 562 -14.36 7.01 30.12
N LEU A 563 -13.14 7.34 29.72
CA LEU A 563 -12.31 6.51 28.84
C LEU A 563 -10.85 6.51 29.31
N TRP A 564 -10.25 5.32 29.36
CA TRP A 564 -8.80 5.13 29.40
C TRP A 564 -8.36 4.27 28.22
N ALA A 565 -7.70 4.88 27.23
CA ALA A 565 -7.17 4.17 26.07
C ALA A 565 -5.65 3.99 26.16
N TYR A 566 -5.12 2.84 25.73
CA TYR A 566 -3.69 2.51 25.85
C TYR A 566 -3.14 1.61 24.71
N GLY A 567 -1.81 1.48 24.61
CA GLY A 567 -1.09 0.63 23.64
C GLY A 567 -0.18 -0.43 24.30
N HIS A 568 1.04 -0.61 23.77
CA HIS A 568 2.18 -1.36 24.33
C HIS A 568 2.04 -2.90 24.36
N LEU A 569 0.87 -3.42 24.73
CA LEU A 569 0.71 -4.85 25.01
C LEU A 569 0.54 -5.72 23.76
N HIS A 570 0.38 -5.10 22.59
CA HIS A 570 0.05 -5.80 21.34
C HIS A 570 -1.14 -6.76 21.53
N TRP A 571 -2.15 -6.30 22.26
CA TRP A 571 -3.34 -7.05 22.59
C TRP A 571 -4.58 -6.16 22.47
N PHE A 572 -5.52 -6.53 21.59
CA PHE A 572 -6.79 -5.82 21.49
C PHE A 572 -7.60 -5.99 22.76
N TYR A 573 -8.09 -4.88 23.30
CA TYR A 573 -8.88 -4.87 24.53
C TYR A 573 -9.98 -3.81 24.45
N ASP A 574 -11.21 -4.14 24.83
CA ASP A 574 -12.30 -3.17 24.92
C ASP A 574 -13.35 -3.65 25.92
N ARG A 575 -13.35 -3.07 27.12
CA ARG A 575 -14.35 -3.36 28.15
C ARG A 575 -14.70 -2.13 28.97
N VAL A 576 -15.89 -2.14 29.53
CA VAL A 576 -16.32 -1.17 30.55
C VAL A 576 -16.18 -1.83 31.91
N ASP A 577 -15.55 -1.13 32.86
CA ASP A 577 -15.42 -1.61 34.23
C ASP A 577 -16.69 -1.36 35.06
N SER A 578 -16.67 -1.77 36.34
CA SER A 578 -17.82 -1.61 37.24
C SER A 578 -18.19 -0.16 37.57
N SER A 579 -17.24 0.77 37.40
CA SER A 579 -17.43 2.22 37.56
C SER A 579 -17.99 2.90 36.31
N GLY A 580 -18.11 2.16 35.20
CA GLY A 580 -18.55 2.71 33.91
C GLY A 580 -17.44 3.31 33.07
N THR A 581 -16.18 3.21 33.50
CA THR A 581 -15.00 3.64 32.71
C THR A 581 -14.74 2.63 31.61
N ARG A 582 -14.68 3.08 30.36
CA ARG A 582 -14.28 2.23 29.23
C ARG A 582 -12.76 2.17 29.16
N ILE A 583 -12.22 0.96 29.11
CA ILE A 583 -10.78 0.68 29.02
C ILE A 583 -10.52 0.02 27.67
N VAL A 584 -9.66 0.63 26.86
CA VAL A 584 -9.54 0.28 25.43
C VAL A 584 -8.08 0.20 24.98
N SER A 585 -7.75 -0.79 24.16
CA SER A 585 -6.49 -0.87 23.40
C SER A 585 -6.77 -1.38 22.00
N HIS A 586 -6.23 -0.69 20.99
CA HIS A 586 -6.35 -1.05 19.58
C HIS A 586 -4.98 -1.02 18.89
N PRO A 587 -4.10 -1.99 19.22
CA PRO A 587 -2.76 -2.06 18.67
C PRO A 587 -2.75 -2.72 17.31
N LYS A 588 -1.87 -2.25 16.43
CA LYS A 588 -1.56 -2.96 15.18
C LYS A 588 -0.56 -4.11 15.42
N GLY A 589 0.46 -3.86 16.24
CA GLY A 589 1.50 -4.82 16.58
C GLY A 589 2.54 -5.04 15.48
N TYR A 590 3.47 -5.96 15.75
CA TYR A 590 4.56 -6.33 14.85
C TYR A 590 4.04 -7.08 13.60
N PRO A 591 4.81 -7.12 12.49
CA PRO A 591 4.40 -7.85 11.27
C PRO A 591 4.05 -9.34 11.49
N HIS A 592 4.58 -9.96 12.54
CA HIS A 592 4.36 -11.38 12.86
C HIS A 592 3.26 -11.60 13.91
N ASP A 593 2.73 -10.54 14.52
CA ASP A 593 1.63 -10.63 15.46
C ASP A 593 0.35 -10.96 14.68
N LYS A 594 -0.36 -12.00 15.11
CA LYS A 594 -1.63 -12.42 14.50
C LYS A 594 -2.81 -11.72 15.16
N LEU A 595 -2.79 -10.40 15.17
CA LEU A 595 -3.85 -9.60 15.76
C LEU A 595 -4.97 -9.36 14.75
N GLU A 596 -6.21 -9.47 15.20
CA GLU A 596 -7.36 -8.93 14.47
C GLU A 596 -7.32 -7.41 14.57
N TRP A 597 -6.58 -6.79 13.66
CA TRP A 597 -6.50 -5.35 13.50
C TRP A 597 -7.33 -4.91 12.30
N ALA A 598 -8.15 -3.87 12.48
CA ALA A 598 -9.02 -3.34 11.45
C ALA A 598 -8.49 -2.00 10.91
N ARG A 599 -8.45 -1.85 9.58
CA ARG A 599 -7.91 -0.65 8.88
C ARG A 599 -8.72 0.63 9.13
N ASP A 600 -10.00 0.48 9.45
CA ASP A 600 -10.90 1.56 9.88
C ASP A 600 -10.69 1.98 11.34
N GLY A 601 -9.76 1.32 12.07
CA GLY A 601 -9.45 1.63 13.46
C GLY A 601 -10.62 1.37 14.40
N LEU A 602 -10.38 1.50 15.71
CA LEU A 602 -11.47 1.52 16.68
C LEU A 602 -11.92 2.97 16.91
N VAL A 603 -13.15 3.29 16.54
CA VAL A 603 -13.78 4.57 16.93
C VAL A 603 -14.51 4.41 18.25
N VAL A 604 -14.14 5.23 19.22
CA VAL A 604 -14.78 5.34 20.53
C VAL A 604 -15.56 6.65 20.60
N THR A 605 -16.82 6.56 20.99
CA THR A 605 -17.64 7.72 21.36
C THR A 605 -17.65 7.86 22.87
N VAL A 606 -17.26 9.04 23.37
CA VAL A 606 -17.31 9.43 24.76
C VAL A 606 -18.41 10.46 24.93
N GLU A 607 -19.43 10.13 25.71
CA GLU A 607 -20.50 11.08 26.04
C GLU A 607 -20.11 11.89 27.26
N HIS A 608 -20.47 13.18 27.25
CA HIS A 608 -20.32 14.03 28.41
C HIS A 608 -21.30 13.57 29.50
N ARG A 609 -20.75 13.19 30.66
CA ARG A 609 -21.56 12.78 31.81
C ARG A 609 -22.16 14.03 32.46
N ILE A 610 -23.41 14.37 32.12
CA ILE A 610 -24.14 15.42 32.83
C ILE A 610 -24.25 15.00 34.30
N GLY A 611 -23.69 15.80 35.21
CA GLY A 611 -23.80 15.57 36.64
C GLY A 611 -25.26 15.35 37.05
N VAL A 612 -25.61 14.12 37.46
CA VAL A 612 -26.82 13.89 38.23
C VAL A 612 -26.54 14.49 39.61
N SER A 613 -26.80 15.78 39.77
CA SER A 613 -26.82 16.37 41.11
C SER A 613 -27.92 15.66 41.91
N ALA A 614 -27.52 14.90 42.93
CA ALA A 614 -28.42 14.48 44.00
C ALA A 614 -28.49 15.57 45.08
#